data_AF-A0A179VED8-F1
#
_entry.id   AF-A0A179VED8-F1
#
_cell.length_a   1.000
_cell.length_b   1.000
_cell.length_c   1.000
_cell.angle_alpha   90.00
_cell.angle_beta   90.00
_cell.angle_gamma   90.00
#
_symmetry.space_group_name_H-M   'P 1'
#
loop_
_entity.id
_entity.type
_entity.pdbx_description
1 polymer ?
#
loop_
_entity_poly.entity_id
_entity_poly.type
_entity_poly.pdbx_seq_one_letter_code
_entity_poly.pdbx_strand_id
1 'polypeptide(L)'
;MLRLKLLNVYDEDTARPKELWFSSPEKVDAYLDKALADNPGLDYELDDISGLVDPEPPEPVTIYTVTWRPDEISTDTALMSPAEGAALPPLSVTTGAADFGLHPLTRARRPQLAGQFRVVAVTGADPDVAGAELERTVGELRAQGKLVDVEVLRQVLVDNQAEYDQWIAPIDAARDRLDRLDATNFLGINTGELAIAQRDLFELIDKTNRHYNEQFEAMGQSAGSAYPAGRPLDIAVAAAAAFADAGSAMIADAVRVERDAGASWQSIGDLLDISRQAAYTRYAELVREDPDNPSLDLFLVSKSVDGQIVREYWFGRQTAVITVNTVMSTIERLAPDPARWTRPIVEYFLQNRDVLVSAAVGATVTGRTMHLQRTRK
;
A
#
# COMPACT_ATOMS: atom_id res chain seq x y z
N MET A 1 -14.14 5.29 41.67
CA MET A 1 -13.22 6.31 41.10
C MET A 1 -12.27 5.53 40.23
N LEU A 2 -12.11 5.89 38.96
CA LEU A 2 -11.69 4.94 37.95
C LEU A 2 -10.28 5.32 37.46
N ARG A 3 -9.30 4.44 37.60
CA ARG A 3 -8.01 4.52 36.93
C ARG A 3 -8.18 4.05 35.51
N LEU A 4 -7.90 4.91 34.55
CA LEU A 4 -7.77 4.55 33.15
C LEU A 4 -6.28 4.46 32.81
N LYS A 5 -5.75 3.26 32.65
CA LYS A 5 -4.41 3.09 32.07
C LYS A 5 -4.54 3.13 30.57
N LEU A 6 -3.96 4.14 29.94
CA LEU A 6 -3.87 4.23 28.50
C LEU A 6 -2.56 3.61 28.04
N LEU A 7 -2.64 2.64 27.15
CA LEU A 7 -1.52 2.11 26.42
C LEU A 7 -1.61 2.61 24.99
N ASN A 8 -0.67 3.47 24.60
CA ASN A 8 -0.55 3.84 23.20
C ASN A 8 0.16 2.69 22.49
N VAL A 9 -0.59 1.92 21.71
CA VAL A 9 -0.10 0.71 21.04
C VAL A 9 0.98 1.03 19.97
N TYR A 10 1.14 2.32 19.61
CA TYR A 10 2.04 2.79 18.56
C TYR A 10 3.40 3.35 19.03
N ASP A 11 3.65 3.48 20.35
CA ASP A 11 4.89 4.07 20.89
C ASP A 11 5.58 3.09 21.86
N GLU A 12 6.30 2.11 21.31
CA GLU A 12 7.03 1.06 22.07
C GLU A 12 8.13 1.64 22.99
N ASP A 13 8.61 2.87 22.73
CA ASP A 13 9.66 3.52 23.54
C ASP A 13 9.10 4.23 24.78
N THR A 14 7.80 4.50 24.84
CA THR A 14 7.11 4.92 26.07
C THR A 14 6.60 3.71 26.87
N ALA A 15 7.52 2.88 27.37
CA ALA A 15 7.23 1.66 28.14
C ALA A 15 6.46 1.85 29.47
N ARG A 16 5.83 3.01 29.71
CA ARG A 16 5.01 3.27 30.89
C ARG A 16 3.59 3.62 30.45
N PRO A 17 2.59 2.78 30.80
CA PRO A 17 1.19 3.11 30.62
C PRO A 17 0.90 4.50 31.19
N LYS A 18 0.21 5.33 30.42
CA LYS A 18 -0.22 6.63 30.91
C LYS A 18 -1.44 6.42 31.79
N GLU A 19 -1.26 6.47 33.10
CA GLU A 19 -2.35 6.34 34.06
C GLU A 19 -3.08 7.67 34.24
N LEU A 20 -4.37 7.67 33.93
CA LEU A 20 -5.31 8.77 34.19
C LEU A 20 -6.33 8.33 35.22
N TRP A 21 -6.98 9.29 35.88
CA TRP A 21 -7.88 9.02 37.00
C TRP A 21 -9.16 9.82 36.82
N PHE A 22 -10.33 9.22 37.04
CA PHE A 22 -11.62 9.85 36.77
C PHE A 22 -12.57 9.73 37.95
N SER A 23 -13.31 10.81 38.20
CA SER A 23 -14.28 10.87 39.31
C SER A 23 -15.57 10.07 39.06
N SER A 24 -15.93 9.80 37.80
CA SER A 24 -17.14 9.04 37.44
C SER A 24 -16.97 8.32 36.10
N PRO A 25 -17.75 7.26 35.84
CA PRO A 25 -17.75 6.57 34.54
C PRO A 25 -18.03 7.50 33.36
N GLU A 26 -18.95 8.46 33.51
CA GLU A 26 -19.36 9.34 32.41
C GLU A 26 -18.21 10.23 31.90
N LYS A 27 -17.26 10.59 32.78
CA LYS A 27 -16.06 11.34 32.38
C LYS A 27 -15.00 10.46 31.71
N VAL A 28 -14.91 9.19 32.11
CA VAL A 28 -14.07 8.20 31.42
C VAL A 28 -14.58 8.04 29.99
N ASP A 29 -15.88 7.85 29.84
CA ASP A 29 -16.52 7.67 28.53
C ASP A 29 -16.32 8.92 27.67
N ALA A 30 -16.58 10.12 28.20
CA ALA A 30 -16.37 11.36 27.45
C ALA A 30 -14.89 11.59 27.04
N TYR A 31 -13.95 11.17 27.89
CA TYR A 31 -12.52 11.23 27.56
C TYR A 31 -12.14 10.20 26.50
N LEU A 32 -12.59 8.96 26.64
CA LEU A 32 -12.32 7.88 25.70
C LEU A 32 -12.95 8.13 24.35
N ASP A 33 -14.19 8.64 24.30
CA ASP A 33 -14.85 9.01 23.05
C ASP A 33 -14.00 10.01 22.25
N LYS A 34 -13.40 10.98 22.93
CA LYS A 34 -12.50 11.96 22.31
C LYS A 34 -11.14 11.36 21.95
N ALA A 35 -10.53 10.63 22.89
CA ALA A 35 -9.19 10.09 22.73
C ALA A 35 -9.13 8.95 21.69
N LEU A 36 -10.19 8.15 21.57
CA LEU A 36 -10.35 7.10 20.56
C LEU A 36 -10.75 7.68 19.19
N ALA A 37 -11.47 8.81 19.14
CA ALA A 37 -11.70 9.52 17.89
C ALA A 37 -10.38 10.06 17.30
N ASP A 38 -9.50 10.59 18.16
CA ASP A 38 -8.21 11.15 17.76
C ASP A 38 -7.16 10.06 17.51
N ASN A 39 -7.16 8.98 18.30
CA ASN A 39 -6.29 7.83 18.14
C ASN A 39 -7.09 6.51 18.31
N PRO A 40 -7.64 5.98 17.20
CA PRO A 40 -8.46 4.77 17.24
C PRO A 40 -7.77 3.50 17.73
N GLY A 41 -6.43 3.50 17.83
CA GLY A 41 -5.65 2.38 18.37
C GLY A 41 -5.15 2.60 19.80
N LEU A 42 -5.73 3.56 20.53
CA LEU A 42 -5.50 3.75 21.95
C LEU A 42 -6.15 2.58 22.74
N ASP A 43 -5.35 1.74 23.37
CA ASP A 43 -5.85 0.68 24.25
C ASP A 43 -5.99 1.21 25.68
N TYR A 44 -6.95 0.70 26.44
CA TYR A 44 -7.20 1.18 27.79
C TYR A 44 -7.68 0.10 28.78
N GLU A 45 -7.18 0.17 30.00
CA GLU A 45 -7.62 -0.64 31.13
C GLU A 45 -8.26 0.27 32.18
N LEU A 46 -9.47 -0.09 32.64
CA LEU A 46 -10.20 0.67 33.66
C LEU A 46 -10.22 -0.09 35.00
N ASP A 47 -9.46 0.37 35.99
CA ASP A 47 -9.48 -0.17 37.35
C ASP A 47 -10.29 0.75 38.28
N ASP A 48 -11.19 0.22 39.12
CA ASP A 48 -11.82 1.02 40.18
C ASP A 48 -10.89 1.12 41.38
N ILE A 49 -10.32 2.31 41.62
CA ILE A 49 -9.40 2.56 42.73
C ILE A 49 -9.82 3.85 43.43
N SER A 50 -10.24 3.70 44.67
CA SER A 50 -10.72 4.79 45.50
C SER A 50 -9.56 5.60 46.07
N GLY A 51 -9.53 6.93 45.82
CA GLY A 51 -8.79 7.88 46.67
C GLY A 51 -7.77 8.85 46.03
N LEU A 52 -7.77 9.11 44.72
CA LEU A 52 -6.79 10.02 44.08
C LEU A 52 -7.45 11.04 43.13
N VAL A 53 -7.01 12.30 43.21
CA VAL A 53 -7.56 13.45 42.46
C VAL A 53 -7.43 13.26 40.94
N ASP A 54 -8.52 13.59 40.23
CA ASP A 54 -8.74 13.58 38.77
C ASP A 54 -7.77 14.55 38.05
N PRO A 55 -6.76 14.09 37.28
CA PRO A 55 -6.06 14.98 36.36
C PRO A 55 -6.96 15.23 35.15
N GLU A 56 -7.30 16.49 34.93
CA GLU A 56 -8.05 16.91 33.74
C GLU A 56 -7.34 16.39 32.46
N PRO A 57 -8.08 15.77 31.53
CA PRO A 57 -7.57 15.39 30.22
C PRO A 57 -6.73 16.50 29.60
N PRO A 58 -5.53 16.21 29.06
CA PRO A 58 -4.84 17.24 28.31
C PRO A 58 -5.66 17.57 27.06
N GLU A 59 -5.88 18.84 26.80
CA GLU A 59 -6.65 19.29 25.65
C GLU A 59 -5.94 18.83 24.35
N PRO A 60 -6.65 18.16 23.42
CA PRO A 60 -6.05 17.76 22.16
C PRO A 60 -5.64 18.99 21.36
N VAL A 61 -4.55 18.85 20.64
CA VAL A 61 -4.01 19.90 19.80
C VAL A 61 -4.74 19.83 18.47
N THR A 62 -5.28 20.95 18.02
CA THR A 62 -5.81 21.06 16.66
C THR A 62 -4.65 21.33 15.72
N ILE A 63 -4.49 20.48 14.72
CA ILE A 63 -3.52 20.64 13.65
C ILE A 63 -4.26 21.06 12.39
N TYR A 64 -3.73 22.08 11.73
CA TYR A 64 -4.25 22.65 10.51
C TYR A 64 -3.34 22.27 9.36
N THR A 65 -3.92 21.82 8.26
CA THR A 65 -3.20 21.63 6.99
C THR A 65 -3.79 22.58 5.96
N VAL A 66 -3.05 23.64 5.66
CA VAL A 66 -3.42 24.60 4.63
C VAL A 66 -2.80 24.14 3.33
N THR A 67 -3.64 23.86 2.34
CA THR A 67 -3.24 23.28 1.06
C THR A 67 -3.52 24.26 -0.07
N TRP A 68 -2.48 24.62 -0.82
CA TRP A 68 -2.61 25.30 -2.10
C TRP A 68 -2.72 24.28 -3.24
N ARG A 69 -3.73 24.50 -4.09
CA ARG A 69 -3.90 23.93 -5.42
C ARG A 69 -4.07 25.10 -6.42
N PRO A 70 -3.86 24.91 -7.74
CA PRO A 70 -3.88 26.02 -8.68
C PRO A 70 -5.19 26.82 -8.74
N ASP A 71 -6.31 26.23 -8.31
CA ASP A 71 -7.65 26.80 -8.32
C ASP A 71 -8.24 27.04 -6.91
N GLU A 72 -7.57 26.58 -5.86
CA GLU A 72 -8.15 26.57 -4.51
C GLU A 72 -7.07 26.64 -3.44
N ILE A 73 -7.36 27.34 -2.35
CA ILE A 73 -6.68 27.15 -1.07
C ILE A 73 -7.72 26.55 -0.12
N SER A 74 -7.43 25.37 0.42
CA SER A 74 -8.27 24.68 1.40
C SER A 74 -7.56 24.55 2.74
N THR A 75 -8.30 24.58 3.83
CA THR A 75 -7.77 24.33 5.17
C THR A 75 -8.49 23.13 5.76
N ASP A 76 -7.74 22.06 6.01
CA ASP A 76 -8.23 20.87 6.68
C ASP A 76 -7.80 20.90 8.15
N THR A 77 -8.67 20.42 9.04
CA THR A 77 -8.41 20.33 10.48
C THR A 77 -8.37 18.88 10.92
N ALA A 78 -7.36 18.52 11.69
CA ALA A 78 -7.27 17.24 12.39
C ALA A 78 -7.05 17.49 13.88
N LEU A 79 -7.71 16.71 14.73
CA LEU A 79 -7.39 16.66 16.15
C LEU A 79 -6.27 15.64 16.35
N MET A 80 -5.35 15.97 17.25
CA MET A 80 -4.18 15.14 17.52
C MET A 80 -3.89 15.13 19.02
N SER A 81 -3.33 14.03 19.52
CA SER A 81 -2.92 13.98 20.91
C SER A 81 -1.84 15.05 21.20
N PRO A 82 -1.79 15.62 22.42
CA PRO A 82 -0.76 16.60 22.78
C PRO A 82 0.67 16.09 22.61
N ALA A 83 0.89 14.79 22.78
CA ALA A 83 2.21 14.17 22.63
C ALA A 83 2.66 14.16 21.16
N GLU A 84 1.78 13.73 20.26
CA GLU A 84 2.05 13.76 18.82
C GLU A 84 2.14 15.21 18.31
N GLY A 85 1.27 16.10 18.79
CA GLY A 85 1.33 17.53 18.46
C GLY A 85 2.63 18.19 18.90
N ALA A 86 3.19 17.78 20.04
CA ALA A 86 4.50 18.25 20.52
C ALA A 86 5.68 17.64 19.75
N ALA A 87 5.51 16.46 19.14
CA ALA A 87 6.52 15.81 18.31
C ALA A 87 6.56 16.34 16.88
N LEU A 88 5.48 16.97 16.40
CA LEU A 88 5.46 17.61 15.09
C LEU A 88 6.43 18.80 15.05
N PRO A 89 7.13 19.00 13.92
CA PRO A 89 7.83 20.26 13.71
C PRO A 89 6.82 21.42 13.73
N PRO A 90 7.23 22.63 14.14
CA PRO A 90 6.31 23.77 14.21
C PRO A 90 5.54 24.01 12.92
N LEU A 91 6.21 23.76 11.79
CA LEU A 91 5.65 23.77 10.45
C LEU A 91 6.26 22.61 9.65
N SER A 92 5.43 21.93 8.86
CA SER A 92 5.86 20.92 7.90
C SER A 92 5.36 21.28 6.52
N VAL A 93 6.24 21.29 5.52
CA VAL A 93 5.90 21.60 4.12
C VAL A 93 5.98 20.33 3.29
N THR A 94 4.92 20.01 2.57
CA THR A 94 4.87 18.90 1.63
C THR A 94 4.47 19.38 0.24
N THR A 95 4.98 18.72 -0.80
CA THR A 95 4.72 19.08 -2.20
C THR A 95 4.29 17.87 -3.01
N GLY A 96 3.29 18.04 -3.87
CA GLY A 96 2.85 17.05 -4.85
C GLY A 96 3.31 17.41 -6.26
N ALA A 97 4.10 16.54 -6.90
CA ALA A 97 4.59 16.73 -8.26
C ALA A 97 3.44 16.81 -9.28
N ALA A 98 3.59 17.68 -10.29
CA ALA A 98 2.57 17.92 -11.31
C ALA A 98 2.36 16.72 -12.26
N ASP A 99 3.38 15.88 -12.43
CA ASP A 99 3.37 14.68 -13.29
C ASP A 99 2.95 13.39 -12.57
N PHE A 100 2.66 13.48 -11.26
CA PHE A 100 2.21 12.35 -10.46
C PHE A 100 0.83 11.87 -10.90
N GLY A 101 0.72 10.57 -11.18
CA GLY A 101 -0.52 9.94 -11.64
C GLY A 101 -0.85 10.17 -13.12
N LEU A 102 0.03 10.83 -13.89
CA LEU A 102 -0.14 10.92 -15.33
C LEU A 102 0.21 9.59 -16.03
N HIS A 103 -0.57 9.24 -17.04
CA HIS A 103 -0.30 8.14 -17.94
C HIS A 103 0.93 8.44 -18.83
N PRO A 104 1.61 7.40 -19.35
CA PRO A 104 2.90 7.57 -19.99
C PRO A 104 2.93 8.54 -21.17
N LEU A 105 1.92 8.54 -22.07
CA LEU A 105 1.95 9.43 -23.24
C LEU A 105 1.68 10.88 -22.84
N THR A 106 0.73 11.12 -21.94
CA THR A 106 0.43 12.46 -21.42
C THR A 106 1.63 13.03 -20.70
N ARG A 107 2.31 12.25 -19.87
CA ARG A 107 3.57 12.65 -19.23
C ARG A 107 4.64 13.00 -20.27
N ALA A 108 4.84 12.13 -21.26
CA ALA A 108 5.86 12.30 -22.29
C ALA A 108 5.64 13.52 -23.20
N ARG A 109 4.37 13.87 -23.47
CA ARG A 109 3.97 15.07 -24.22
C ARG A 109 4.08 16.37 -23.41
N ARG A 110 4.45 16.28 -22.13
CA ARG A 110 4.48 17.40 -21.18
C ARG A 110 5.79 17.45 -20.38
N PRO A 111 6.97 17.43 -21.04
CA PRO A 111 8.26 17.43 -20.33
C PRO A 111 8.45 18.67 -19.44
N GLN A 112 7.75 19.77 -19.72
CA GLN A 112 7.78 20.99 -18.91
C GLN A 112 7.22 20.82 -17.48
N LEU A 113 6.44 19.76 -17.21
CA LEU A 113 5.91 19.48 -15.88
C LEU A 113 6.95 18.87 -14.94
N ALA A 114 8.07 18.36 -15.49
CA ALA A 114 9.13 17.77 -14.69
C ALA A 114 9.72 18.82 -13.74
N GLY A 115 9.63 18.55 -12.43
CA GLY A 115 10.07 19.48 -11.38
C GLY A 115 9.09 20.60 -11.04
N GLN A 116 7.87 20.58 -11.61
CA GLN A 116 6.77 21.44 -11.19
C GLN A 116 5.89 20.75 -10.14
N PHE A 117 5.25 21.55 -9.30
CA PHE A 117 4.34 21.12 -8.25
C PHE A 117 2.91 21.59 -8.55
N ARG A 118 1.96 20.70 -8.26
CA ARG A 118 0.51 20.96 -8.35
C ARG A 118 -0.18 21.04 -6.99
N VAL A 119 0.50 20.61 -5.93
CA VAL A 119 0.01 20.73 -4.55
C VAL A 119 1.17 21.21 -3.69
N VAL A 120 0.89 22.18 -2.82
CA VAL A 120 1.77 22.56 -1.71
C VAL A 120 0.91 22.56 -0.46
N ALA A 121 1.30 21.82 0.57
CA ALA A 121 0.57 21.80 1.82
C ALA A 121 1.50 22.14 2.97
N VAL A 122 1.02 22.99 3.87
CA VAL A 122 1.70 23.36 5.12
C VAL A 122 0.86 22.91 6.29
N THR A 123 1.46 22.11 7.16
CA THR A 123 0.84 21.60 8.37
C THR A 123 1.43 22.30 9.60
N GLY A 124 0.58 22.79 10.50
CA GLY A 124 0.99 23.48 11.74
C GLY A 124 -0.14 23.57 12.78
N ALA A 125 0.20 23.95 14.01
CA ALA A 125 -0.76 24.08 15.11
C ALA A 125 -1.54 25.41 15.13
N ASP A 126 -1.07 26.41 14.37
CA ASP A 126 -1.72 27.72 14.22
C ASP A 126 -2.10 27.91 12.74
N PRO A 127 -3.39 28.13 12.41
CA PRO A 127 -3.85 28.24 11.04
C PRO A 127 -3.33 29.51 10.34
N ASP A 128 -3.15 30.61 11.05
CA ASP A 128 -2.68 31.87 10.48
C ASP A 128 -1.18 31.77 10.16
N VAL A 129 -0.41 31.14 11.05
CA VAL A 129 1.03 30.88 10.81
C VAL A 129 1.22 29.90 9.65
N ALA A 130 0.45 28.81 9.61
CA ALA A 130 0.49 27.85 8.51
C ALA A 130 0.07 28.49 7.18
N GLY A 131 -0.95 29.35 7.19
CA GLY A 131 -1.39 30.12 6.03
C GLY A 131 -0.32 31.09 5.52
N ALA A 132 0.30 31.86 6.39
CA ALA A 132 1.39 32.78 6.03
C ALA A 132 2.60 32.03 5.44
N GLU A 133 2.96 30.88 6.00
CA GLU A 133 4.04 30.04 5.49
C GLU A 133 3.69 29.42 4.13
N LEU A 134 2.44 29.01 3.93
CA LEU A 134 1.96 28.53 2.64
C LEU A 134 2.06 29.65 1.59
N GLU A 135 1.58 30.86 1.90
CA GLU A 135 1.66 32.01 0.99
C GLU A 135 3.11 32.34 0.61
N ARG A 136 4.02 32.35 1.59
CA ARG A 136 5.46 32.54 1.36
C ARG A 136 6.03 31.47 0.45
N THR A 137 5.78 30.19 0.76
CA THR A 137 6.29 29.04 0.00
C THR A 137 5.75 29.02 -1.43
N VAL A 138 4.45 29.24 -1.61
CA VAL A 138 3.80 29.34 -2.92
C VAL A 138 4.35 30.53 -3.70
N GLY A 139 4.56 31.68 -3.06
CA GLY A 139 5.18 32.85 -3.68
C GLY A 139 6.60 32.56 -4.21
N GLU A 140 7.43 31.88 -3.41
CA GLU A 140 8.78 31.47 -3.79
C GLU A 140 8.80 30.46 -4.93
N LEU A 141 7.97 29.41 -4.84
CA LEU A 141 7.86 28.40 -5.90
C LEU A 141 7.32 29.01 -7.21
N ARG A 142 6.38 29.95 -7.11
CA ARG A 142 5.87 30.70 -8.27
C ARG A 142 6.96 31.55 -8.91
N ALA A 143 7.73 32.29 -8.11
CA ALA A 143 8.85 33.09 -8.60
C ALA A 143 9.95 32.23 -9.28
N GLN A 144 10.12 30.98 -8.82
CA GLN A 144 11.03 30.00 -9.42
C GLN A 144 10.46 29.27 -10.65
N GLY A 145 9.20 29.52 -11.04
CA GLY A 145 8.54 28.80 -12.13
C GLY A 145 8.30 27.31 -11.82
N LYS A 146 8.23 26.95 -10.54
CA LYS A 146 8.05 25.57 -10.06
C LYS A 146 6.59 25.22 -9.75
N LEU A 147 5.66 26.15 -9.90
CA LEU A 147 4.23 25.83 -9.80
C LEU A 147 3.66 25.65 -11.19
N VAL A 148 2.84 24.61 -11.35
CA VAL A 148 2.10 24.41 -12.60
C VAL A 148 1.03 25.49 -12.75
N ASP A 149 0.87 25.99 -13.97
CA ASP A 149 -0.23 26.89 -14.31
C ASP A 149 -1.58 26.16 -14.27
N VAL A 150 -2.64 26.83 -13.82
CA VAL A 150 -3.97 26.22 -13.66
C VAL A 150 -4.58 25.76 -14.98
N GLU A 151 -4.42 26.54 -16.06
CA GLU A 151 -4.95 26.18 -17.37
C GLU A 151 -4.14 25.02 -17.98
N VAL A 152 -2.82 25.05 -17.78
CA VAL A 152 -1.96 23.91 -18.16
C VAL A 152 -2.37 22.64 -17.42
N LEU A 153 -2.60 22.71 -16.10
CA LEU A 153 -3.01 21.54 -15.32
C LEU A 153 -4.38 21.00 -15.77
N ARG A 154 -5.36 21.88 -16.01
CA ARG A 154 -6.68 21.45 -16.52
C ARG A 154 -6.55 20.73 -17.85
N GLN A 155 -5.80 21.29 -18.79
CA GLN A 155 -5.59 20.65 -20.09
C GLN A 155 -4.88 19.30 -19.94
N VAL A 156 -3.87 19.21 -19.07
CA VAL A 156 -3.15 17.96 -18.78
C VAL A 156 -4.08 16.90 -18.21
N LEU A 157 -5.00 17.26 -17.31
CA LEU A 157 -5.96 16.31 -16.74
C LEU A 157 -6.98 15.83 -17.79
N VAL A 158 -7.43 16.71 -18.69
CA VAL A 158 -8.29 16.34 -19.82
C VAL A 158 -7.55 15.38 -20.76
N ASP A 159 -6.32 15.69 -21.13
CA ASP A 159 -5.49 14.83 -22.00
C ASP A 159 -5.23 13.47 -21.32
N ASN A 160 -4.96 13.47 -20.01
CA ASN A 160 -4.73 12.27 -19.22
C ASN A 160 -5.96 11.37 -19.17
N GLN A 161 -7.14 11.96 -18.93
CA GLN A 161 -8.40 11.22 -18.92
C GLN A 161 -8.72 10.65 -20.31
N ALA A 162 -8.48 11.43 -21.37
CA ALA A 162 -8.67 10.95 -22.73
C ALA A 162 -7.74 9.76 -23.06
N GLU A 163 -6.47 9.79 -22.60
CA GLU A 163 -5.56 8.65 -22.72
C GLU A 163 -6.07 7.43 -21.95
N TYR A 164 -6.54 7.61 -20.71
CA TYR A 164 -7.12 6.54 -19.90
C TYR A 164 -8.31 5.89 -20.62
N ASP A 165 -9.32 6.68 -20.98
CA ASP A 165 -10.56 6.22 -21.59
C ASP A 165 -10.30 5.47 -22.90
N GLN A 166 -9.34 5.96 -23.68
CA GLN A 166 -9.04 5.41 -25.00
C GLN A 166 -8.21 4.11 -24.93
N TRP A 167 -7.24 4.02 -24.01
CA TRP A 167 -6.21 2.98 -24.08
C TRP A 167 -6.11 2.08 -22.86
N ILE A 168 -6.49 2.57 -21.67
CA ILE A 168 -6.34 1.85 -20.41
C ILE A 168 -7.68 1.24 -19.97
N ALA A 169 -8.76 2.02 -19.97
CA ALA A 169 -10.10 1.56 -19.57
C ALA A 169 -10.56 0.30 -20.34
N PRO A 170 -10.31 0.13 -21.66
CA PRO A 170 -10.66 -1.10 -22.36
C PRO A 170 -9.90 -2.34 -21.87
N ILE A 171 -8.64 -2.17 -21.45
CA ILE A 171 -7.82 -3.26 -20.90
C ILE A 171 -8.36 -3.67 -19.53
N ASP A 172 -8.67 -2.70 -18.67
CA ASP A 172 -9.23 -2.97 -17.35
C ASP A 172 -10.60 -3.65 -17.46
N ALA A 173 -11.47 -3.19 -18.36
CA ALA A 173 -12.75 -3.85 -18.63
C ALA A 173 -12.58 -5.29 -19.15
N ALA A 174 -11.54 -5.55 -19.96
CA ALA A 174 -11.23 -6.89 -20.45
C ALA A 174 -10.66 -7.80 -19.35
N ARG A 175 -9.85 -7.26 -18.42
CA ARG A 175 -9.37 -7.97 -17.22
C ARG A 175 -10.53 -8.33 -16.30
N ASP A 176 -11.39 -7.37 -15.98
CA ASP A 176 -12.58 -7.62 -15.15
C ASP A 176 -13.48 -8.70 -15.76
N ARG A 177 -13.61 -8.72 -17.10
CA ARG A 177 -14.34 -9.78 -17.80
C ARG A 177 -13.65 -11.13 -17.63
N LEU A 178 -12.33 -11.19 -17.78
CA LEU A 178 -11.56 -12.41 -17.61
C LEU A 178 -11.68 -12.95 -16.17
N ASP A 179 -11.52 -12.07 -15.18
CA ASP A 179 -11.61 -12.42 -13.75
C ASP A 179 -13.02 -12.95 -13.39
N ARG A 180 -14.08 -12.34 -13.94
CA ARG A 180 -15.45 -12.86 -13.78
C ARG A 180 -15.63 -14.24 -14.40
N LEU A 181 -15.10 -14.48 -15.60
CA LEU A 181 -15.19 -15.78 -16.27
C LEU A 181 -14.40 -16.84 -15.50
N ASP A 182 -13.20 -16.51 -15.03
CA ASP A 182 -12.35 -17.40 -14.24
C ASP A 182 -13.01 -17.77 -12.89
N ALA A 183 -13.59 -16.78 -12.20
CA ALA A 183 -14.32 -17.01 -10.96
C ALA A 183 -15.53 -17.96 -11.13
N THR A 184 -16.15 -17.97 -12.32
CA THR A 184 -17.25 -18.91 -12.64
C THR A 184 -16.77 -20.26 -13.15
N ASN A 185 -15.49 -20.39 -13.52
CA ASN A 185 -14.89 -21.61 -14.04
C ASN A 185 -14.40 -22.54 -12.92
N PHE A 186 -15.29 -22.89 -11.99
CA PHE A 186 -14.98 -23.65 -10.78
C PHE A 186 -14.26 -25.01 -11.03
N LEU A 187 -14.49 -25.63 -12.19
CA LEU A 187 -13.89 -26.93 -12.54
C LEU A 187 -12.55 -26.82 -13.27
N GLY A 188 -12.05 -25.61 -13.53
CA GLY A 188 -10.83 -25.38 -14.31
C GLY A 188 -10.92 -25.88 -15.75
N ILE A 189 -12.14 -26.14 -16.26
CA ILE A 189 -12.33 -26.56 -17.65
C ILE A 189 -12.26 -25.29 -18.48
N ASN A 190 -11.19 -25.11 -19.26
CA ASN A 190 -11.05 -23.95 -20.12
C ASN A 190 -12.25 -23.85 -21.06
N THR A 191 -13.19 -22.96 -20.77
CA THR A 191 -14.36 -22.74 -21.61
C THR A 191 -13.90 -21.97 -22.84
N GLY A 192 -14.52 -22.23 -24.00
CA GLY A 192 -14.20 -21.46 -25.22
C GLY A 192 -14.32 -19.95 -25.01
N GLU A 193 -15.21 -19.51 -24.10
CA GLU A 193 -15.38 -18.10 -23.73
C GLU A 193 -14.21 -17.53 -22.94
N LEU A 194 -13.62 -18.28 -22.00
CA LEU A 194 -12.43 -17.85 -21.27
C LEU A 194 -11.24 -17.67 -22.22
N ALA A 195 -11.04 -18.62 -23.13
CA ALA A 195 -9.99 -18.53 -24.15
C ALA A 195 -10.20 -17.32 -25.10
N ILE A 196 -11.44 -17.03 -25.49
CA ILE A 196 -11.77 -15.84 -26.30
C ILE A 196 -11.48 -14.56 -25.51
N ALA A 197 -11.94 -14.46 -24.25
CA ALA A 197 -11.70 -13.27 -23.43
C ALA A 197 -10.21 -13.01 -23.19
N GLN A 198 -9.44 -14.08 -22.97
CA GLN A 198 -7.99 -14.00 -22.83
C GLN A 198 -7.31 -13.52 -24.12
N ARG A 199 -7.72 -14.05 -25.28
CA ARG A 199 -7.23 -13.56 -26.59
C ARG A 199 -7.57 -12.08 -26.78
N ASP A 200 -8.81 -11.68 -26.53
CA ASP A 200 -9.28 -10.30 -26.69
C ASP A 200 -8.45 -9.34 -25.80
N LEU A 201 -8.14 -9.74 -24.56
CA LEU A 201 -7.27 -8.97 -23.67
C LEU A 201 -5.86 -8.81 -24.24
N PHE A 202 -5.25 -9.88 -24.76
CA PHE A 202 -3.92 -9.81 -25.37
C PHE A 202 -3.91 -8.94 -26.63
N GLU A 203 -4.93 -9.03 -27.47
CA GLU A 203 -5.08 -8.17 -28.66
C GLU A 203 -5.19 -6.68 -28.27
N LEU A 204 -5.92 -6.36 -27.19
CA LEU A 204 -6.01 -4.99 -26.66
C LEU A 204 -4.66 -4.49 -26.13
N ILE A 205 -3.96 -5.31 -25.34
CA ILE A 205 -2.62 -4.96 -24.82
C ILE A 205 -1.63 -4.73 -25.96
N ASP A 206 -1.58 -5.64 -26.94
CA ASP A 206 -0.71 -5.52 -28.13
C ASP A 206 -1.02 -4.26 -28.94
N LYS A 207 -2.31 -3.97 -29.17
CA LYS A 207 -2.75 -2.76 -29.85
C LYS A 207 -2.33 -1.49 -29.09
N THR A 208 -2.54 -1.44 -27.78
CA THR A 208 -2.13 -0.31 -26.93
C THR A 208 -0.61 -0.14 -26.94
N ASN A 209 0.15 -1.23 -26.83
CA ASN A 209 1.62 -1.19 -26.88
C ASN A 209 2.14 -0.65 -28.21
N ARG A 210 1.59 -1.13 -29.35
CA ARG A 210 1.94 -0.59 -30.67
C ARG A 210 1.68 0.90 -30.75
N HIS A 211 0.50 1.35 -30.30
CA HIS A 211 0.17 2.77 -30.28
C HIS A 211 1.19 3.58 -29.46
N TYR A 212 1.51 3.13 -28.25
CA TYR A 212 2.44 3.83 -27.37
C TYR A 212 3.82 3.92 -28.01
N ASN A 213 4.33 2.81 -28.56
CA ASN A 213 5.63 2.78 -29.24
C ASN A 213 5.67 3.74 -30.43
N GLU A 214 4.65 3.72 -31.30
CA GLU A 214 4.54 4.65 -32.43
C GLU A 214 4.53 6.11 -31.97
N GLN A 215 3.82 6.42 -30.89
CA GLN A 215 3.78 7.78 -30.33
C GLN A 215 5.13 8.20 -29.72
N PHE A 216 5.79 7.31 -28.98
CA PHE A 216 7.11 7.60 -28.39
C PHE A 216 8.19 7.79 -29.46
N GLU A 217 8.20 6.94 -30.48
CA GLU A 217 9.09 7.07 -31.64
C GLU A 217 8.84 8.39 -32.38
N ALA A 218 7.58 8.77 -32.59
CA ALA A 218 7.22 10.05 -33.20
C ALA A 218 7.68 11.27 -32.36
N MET A 219 7.80 11.12 -31.03
CA MET A 219 8.34 12.13 -30.13
C MET A 219 9.88 12.14 -30.08
N GLY A 220 10.56 11.27 -30.84
CA GLY A 220 12.02 11.13 -30.81
C GLY A 220 12.55 10.61 -29.46
N GLN A 221 11.67 10.06 -28.63
CA GLN A 221 12.03 9.43 -27.37
C GLN A 221 12.30 7.96 -27.69
N SER A 222 13.55 7.50 -27.50
CA SER A 222 13.81 6.05 -27.54
C SER A 222 12.92 5.43 -26.49
N ALA A 223 11.97 4.59 -26.89
CA ALA A 223 11.14 3.84 -25.97
C ALA A 223 12.08 2.93 -25.16
N GLY A 224 12.61 3.43 -24.03
CA GLY A 224 13.07 2.56 -22.95
C GLY A 224 11.81 1.84 -22.51
N SER A 225 11.55 0.69 -23.12
CA SER A 225 10.17 0.21 -23.28
C SER A 225 9.57 -0.05 -21.90
N ALA A 226 8.64 0.79 -21.47
CA ALA A 226 7.86 0.52 -20.26
C ALA A 226 6.99 -0.74 -20.41
N TYR A 227 6.82 -1.23 -21.65
CA TYR A 227 6.13 -2.46 -22.01
C TYR A 227 6.92 -3.22 -23.08
N PRO A 228 7.04 -4.56 -23.00
CA PRO A 228 7.78 -5.34 -24.00
C PRO A 228 7.17 -5.17 -25.39
N ALA A 229 7.95 -4.65 -26.32
CA ALA A 229 7.61 -4.59 -27.74
C ALA A 229 7.99 -5.91 -28.43
N GLY A 230 7.10 -6.47 -29.27
CA GLY A 230 7.37 -7.69 -30.02
C GLY A 230 6.13 -8.22 -30.74
N ARG A 231 6.26 -9.29 -31.54
CA ARG A 231 5.09 -9.99 -32.09
C ARG A 231 4.24 -10.52 -30.93
N PRO A 232 2.94 -10.81 -31.11
CA PRO A 232 2.13 -11.43 -30.06
C PRO A 232 2.78 -12.68 -29.45
N LEU A 233 3.53 -13.45 -30.25
CA LEU A 233 4.34 -14.57 -29.75
C LEU A 233 5.52 -14.12 -28.89
N ASP A 234 6.21 -13.03 -29.22
CA ASP A 234 7.35 -12.54 -28.42
C ASP A 234 6.84 -11.89 -27.12
N ILE A 235 5.68 -11.23 -27.13
CA ILE A 235 4.98 -10.75 -25.93
C ILE A 235 4.49 -11.94 -25.11
N ALA A 236 3.90 -12.96 -25.74
CA ALA A 236 3.49 -14.19 -25.08
C ALA A 236 4.67 -15.00 -24.55
N VAL A 237 5.85 -14.96 -25.20
CA VAL A 237 7.08 -15.60 -24.75
C VAL A 237 7.72 -14.80 -23.62
N ALA A 238 7.71 -13.47 -23.66
CA ALA A 238 8.18 -12.64 -22.54
C ALA A 238 7.24 -12.76 -21.34
N ALA A 239 5.93 -12.79 -21.58
CA ALA A 239 4.93 -13.07 -20.56
C ALA A 239 5.05 -14.52 -20.06
N ALA A 240 5.23 -15.51 -20.94
CA ALA A 240 5.43 -16.90 -20.56
C ALA A 240 6.77 -17.12 -19.86
N ALA A 241 7.81 -16.35 -20.18
CA ALA A 241 9.07 -16.31 -19.45
C ALA A 241 8.86 -15.68 -18.08
N ALA A 242 8.13 -14.57 -17.97
CA ALA A 242 7.74 -13.99 -16.70
C ALA A 242 6.84 -14.94 -15.87
N PHE A 243 5.96 -15.71 -16.51
CA PHE A 243 5.14 -16.75 -15.89
C PHE A 243 5.96 -18.01 -15.59
N ALA A 244 7.00 -18.32 -16.34
CA ALA A 244 7.94 -19.41 -16.08
C ALA A 244 8.91 -19.02 -14.97
N ASP A 245 9.25 -17.76 -14.83
CA ASP A 245 10.04 -17.19 -13.73
C ASP A 245 9.17 -17.13 -12.47
N ALA A 246 7.92 -16.66 -12.58
CA ALA A 246 6.94 -16.72 -11.51
C ALA A 246 6.60 -18.18 -11.14
N GLY A 247 6.50 -19.06 -12.13
CA GLY A 247 6.27 -20.50 -11.97
C GLY A 247 7.48 -21.20 -11.36
N SER A 248 8.70 -20.82 -11.74
CA SER A 248 9.94 -21.30 -11.12
C SER A 248 10.07 -20.79 -9.69
N ALA A 249 9.65 -19.55 -9.42
CA ALA A 249 9.54 -19.03 -8.06
C ALA A 249 8.48 -19.79 -7.25
N MET A 250 7.32 -20.11 -7.83
CA MET A 250 6.29 -20.93 -7.21
C MET A 250 6.77 -22.37 -6.94
N ILE A 251 7.52 -22.98 -7.86
CA ILE A 251 8.10 -24.30 -7.65
C ILE A 251 9.18 -24.24 -6.58
N ALA A 252 10.05 -23.23 -6.59
CA ALA A 252 11.02 -23.02 -5.51
C ALA A 252 10.30 -22.82 -4.15
N ASP A 253 9.14 -22.15 -4.15
CA ASP A 253 8.31 -21.97 -2.96
C ASP A 253 7.68 -23.28 -2.49
N ALA A 254 7.12 -24.07 -3.39
CA ALA A 254 6.57 -25.39 -3.09
C ALA A 254 7.67 -26.34 -2.58
N VAL A 255 8.85 -26.34 -3.23
CA VAL A 255 10.02 -27.10 -2.80
C VAL A 255 10.44 -26.71 -1.38
N ARG A 256 10.41 -25.42 -1.04
CA ARG A 256 10.73 -24.93 0.31
C ARG A 256 9.72 -25.41 1.35
N VAL A 257 8.42 -25.31 1.06
CA VAL A 257 7.34 -25.81 1.93
C VAL A 257 7.49 -27.31 2.19
N GLU A 258 7.77 -28.09 1.15
CA GLU A 258 8.02 -29.53 1.26
C GLU A 258 9.27 -29.82 2.09
N ARG A 259 10.37 -29.08 1.90
CA ARG A 259 11.59 -29.21 2.71
C ARG A 259 11.35 -28.90 4.18
N ASP A 260 10.58 -27.86 4.49
CA ASP A 260 10.19 -27.49 5.86
C ASP A 260 9.32 -28.57 6.53
N ALA A 261 8.49 -29.26 5.75
CA ALA A 261 7.71 -30.42 6.18
C ALA A 261 8.55 -31.69 6.34
N GLY A 262 9.86 -31.63 6.09
CA GLY A 262 10.80 -32.74 6.21
C GLY A 262 10.89 -33.62 4.96
N ALA A 263 10.28 -33.23 3.84
CA ALA A 263 10.38 -33.98 2.59
C ALA A 263 11.84 -34.05 2.13
N SER A 264 12.28 -35.23 1.72
CA SER A 264 13.65 -35.42 1.24
C SER A 264 13.84 -34.84 -0.16
N TRP A 265 15.08 -34.47 -0.52
CA TRP A 265 15.41 -34.10 -1.90
C TRP A 265 15.10 -35.20 -2.93
N GLN A 266 15.03 -36.47 -2.50
CA GLN A 266 14.60 -37.58 -3.35
C GLN A 266 13.11 -37.48 -3.66
N SER A 267 12.24 -37.32 -2.65
CA SER A 267 10.79 -37.22 -2.87
C SER A 267 10.39 -35.98 -3.66
N ILE A 268 11.11 -34.87 -3.48
CA ILE A 268 10.93 -33.66 -4.29
C ILE A 268 11.35 -33.89 -5.75
N GLY A 269 12.47 -34.60 -5.97
CA GLY A 269 12.89 -35.01 -7.31
C GLY A 269 11.84 -35.89 -7.99
N ASP A 270 11.36 -36.92 -7.29
CA ASP A 270 10.35 -37.84 -7.80
C ASP A 270 9.03 -37.11 -8.15
N LEU A 271 8.61 -36.11 -7.34
CA LEU A 271 7.41 -35.30 -7.60
C LEU A 271 7.56 -34.38 -8.83
N LEU A 272 8.75 -33.84 -9.04
CA LEU A 272 9.07 -32.95 -10.15
C LEU A 272 9.58 -33.69 -11.41
N ASP A 273 9.58 -35.02 -11.38
CA ASP A 273 10.14 -35.90 -12.41
C ASP A 273 11.60 -35.55 -12.79
N ILE A 274 12.42 -35.27 -11.78
CA ILE A 274 13.86 -34.99 -11.92
C ILE A 274 14.67 -35.79 -10.92
N SER A 275 15.95 -36.04 -11.23
CA SER A 275 16.83 -36.71 -10.26
C SER A 275 16.98 -35.91 -8.96
N ARG A 276 17.17 -36.60 -7.83
CA ARG A 276 17.51 -35.98 -6.53
C ARG A 276 18.60 -34.92 -6.62
N GLN A 277 19.66 -35.21 -7.38
CA GLN A 277 20.80 -34.30 -7.50
C GLN A 277 20.45 -33.05 -8.32
N ALA A 278 19.59 -33.18 -9.34
CA ALA A 278 19.05 -32.05 -10.08
C ALA A 278 18.13 -31.19 -9.20
N ALA A 279 17.27 -31.81 -8.38
CA ALA A 279 16.43 -31.08 -7.43
C ALA A 279 17.27 -30.30 -6.39
N TYR A 280 18.27 -30.94 -5.79
CA TYR A 280 19.18 -30.29 -4.85
C TYR A 280 19.93 -29.11 -5.50
N THR A 281 20.58 -29.35 -6.64
CA THR A 281 21.38 -28.30 -7.33
C THR A 281 20.51 -27.12 -7.74
N ARG A 282 19.27 -27.37 -8.18
CA ARG A 282 18.38 -26.33 -8.70
C ARG A 282 17.74 -25.49 -7.61
N TYR A 283 17.45 -26.07 -6.45
CA TYR A 283 16.60 -25.41 -5.45
C TYR A 283 17.27 -25.20 -4.09
N ALA A 284 18.32 -25.93 -3.71
CA ALA A 284 18.91 -25.83 -2.37
C ALA A 284 19.40 -24.40 -2.03
N GLU A 285 19.98 -23.69 -3.01
CA GLU A 285 20.40 -22.30 -2.85
C GLU A 285 19.20 -21.33 -2.83
N LEU A 286 18.20 -21.56 -3.68
CA LEU A 286 17.00 -20.71 -3.79
C LEU A 286 16.12 -20.78 -2.54
N VAL A 287 16.00 -21.95 -1.94
CA VAL A 287 15.21 -22.15 -0.71
C VAL A 287 16.02 -21.86 0.56
N ARG A 288 17.28 -21.45 0.39
CA ARG A 288 18.21 -21.02 1.45
C ARG A 288 18.19 -21.94 2.66
N GLU A 289 18.73 -23.14 2.49
CA GLU A 289 19.32 -23.88 3.62
C GLU A 289 20.62 -23.18 4.12
N ASP A 290 20.66 -21.84 4.12
CA ASP A 290 21.76 -21.01 4.61
C ASP A 290 21.44 -20.62 6.07
N PRO A 291 22.16 -21.18 7.06
CA PRO A 291 21.87 -21.00 8.48
C PRO A 291 21.99 -19.55 8.98
N ASP A 292 22.57 -18.64 8.19
CA ASP A 292 22.85 -17.26 8.59
C ASP A 292 21.76 -16.25 8.17
N ASN A 293 20.68 -16.67 7.48
CA ASN A 293 19.61 -15.78 7.01
C ASN A 293 18.20 -16.36 7.29
N PRO A 294 17.62 -16.16 8.49
CA PRO A 294 16.36 -16.78 8.86
C PRO A 294 15.23 -16.25 7.98
N SER A 295 14.55 -17.15 7.29
CA SER A 295 13.36 -16.83 6.50
C SER A 295 12.25 -16.28 7.39
N LEU A 296 11.69 -15.12 7.02
CA LEU A 296 10.55 -14.51 7.70
C LEU A 296 9.24 -15.00 7.09
N ASP A 297 8.39 -15.59 7.91
CA ASP A 297 7.02 -15.95 7.55
C ASP A 297 6.17 -14.69 7.46
N LEU A 298 5.42 -14.50 6.38
CA LEU A 298 4.49 -13.40 6.19
C LEU A 298 3.06 -13.82 6.55
N PHE A 299 2.41 -13.00 7.37
CA PHE A 299 1.01 -13.16 7.77
C PHE A 299 0.25 -11.87 7.48
N LEU A 300 -1.01 -11.97 7.06
CA LEU A 300 -2.02 -10.95 7.35
C LEU A 300 -2.68 -11.34 8.66
N VAL A 301 -2.46 -10.56 9.70
CA VAL A 301 -3.08 -10.76 11.00
C VAL A 301 -4.24 -9.77 11.15
N SER A 302 -5.38 -10.26 11.61
CA SER A 302 -6.44 -9.40 12.13
C SER A 302 -6.31 -9.36 13.64
N LYS A 303 -6.26 -8.16 14.19
CA LYS A 303 -6.12 -7.93 15.62
C LYS A 303 -7.45 -7.47 16.21
N SER A 304 -7.73 -7.86 17.46
CA SER A 304 -8.82 -7.26 18.23
C SER A 304 -8.49 -5.81 18.56
N VAL A 305 -9.45 -5.12 19.15
CA VAL A 305 -9.22 -3.78 19.71
C VAL A 305 -8.04 -3.80 20.70
N ASP A 306 -7.95 -4.86 21.51
CA ASP A 306 -6.86 -5.09 22.50
C ASP A 306 -5.54 -5.59 21.88
N GLY A 307 -5.36 -5.47 20.55
CA GLY A 307 -4.14 -5.86 19.84
C GLY A 307 -3.85 -7.36 19.77
N GLN A 308 -4.69 -8.20 20.39
CA GLN A 308 -4.56 -9.66 20.34
C GLN A 308 -4.79 -10.14 18.91
N ILE A 309 -3.94 -11.04 18.43
CA ILE A 309 -4.13 -11.67 17.14
C ILE A 309 -5.37 -12.57 17.24
N VAL A 310 -6.46 -12.16 16.59
CA VAL A 310 -7.71 -12.92 16.56
C VAL A 310 -7.71 -13.91 15.40
N ARG A 311 -7.05 -13.55 14.30
CA ARG A 311 -6.96 -14.40 13.11
C ARG A 311 -5.66 -14.14 12.38
N GLU A 312 -5.03 -15.21 11.94
CA GLU A 312 -3.85 -15.17 11.08
C GLU A 312 -4.20 -15.78 9.72
N TYR A 313 -3.86 -15.06 8.67
CA TYR A 313 -3.84 -15.57 7.31
C TYR A 313 -2.38 -15.62 6.88
N TRP A 314 -1.82 -16.82 6.94
CA TRP A 314 -0.46 -17.04 6.50
C TRP A 314 -0.38 -16.93 4.97
N PHE A 315 0.46 -16.03 4.48
CA PHE A 315 0.78 -15.93 3.05
C PHE A 315 1.90 -16.88 2.64
N GLY A 316 2.66 -17.42 3.60
CA GLY A 316 3.90 -18.12 3.36
C GLY A 316 5.11 -17.29 3.76
N ARG A 317 6.29 -17.90 3.65
CA ARG A 317 7.56 -17.16 3.72
C ARG A 317 7.65 -16.16 2.56
N GLN A 318 8.10 -14.93 2.82
CA GLN A 318 8.14 -13.88 1.79
C GLN A 318 8.97 -14.30 0.57
N THR A 319 8.34 -14.32 -0.61
CA THR A 319 8.96 -14.75 -1.87
C THR A 319 8.65 -13.79 -3.01
N ALA A 320 9.23 -14.05 -4.19
CA ALA A 320 8.90 -13.30 -5.39
C ALA A 320 7.43 -13.49 -5.84
N VAL A 321 6.75 -14.55 -5.39
CA VAL A 321 5.35 -14.85 -5.71
C VAL A 321 4.39 -14.05 -4.82
N ILE A 322 4.81 -13.73 -3.59
CA ILE A 322 4.06 -12.87 -2.68
C ILE A 322 4.30 -11.42 -3.12
N THR A 323 3.53 -11.02 -4.13
CA THR A 323 3.55 -9.67 -4.68
C THR A 323 2.57 -8.77 -3.92
N VAL A 324 2.66 -7.46 -4.18
CA VAL A 324 1.68 -6.47 -3.74
C VAL A 324 0.27 -6.90 -4.13
N ASN A 325 0.07 -7.37 -5.36
CA ASN A 325 -1.25 -7.77 -5.84
C ASN A 325 -1.80 -9.00 -5.10
N THR A 326 -0.94 -9.97 -4.77
CA THR A 326 -1.33 -11.17 -3.98
C THR A 326 -1.82 -10.78 -2.59
N VAL A 327 -1.13 -9.85 -1.96
CA VAL A 327 -1.48 -9.35 -0.63
C VAL A 327 -2.71 -8.46 -0.68
N MET A 328 -2.80 -7.56 -1.67
CA MET A 328 -3.93 -6.65 -1.88
C MET A 328 -5.23 -7.39 -2.14
N SER A 329 -5.24 -8.42 -3.00
CA SER A 329 -6.46 -9.18 -3.30
C SER A 329 -7.02 -9.89 -2.07
N THR A 330 -6.14 -10.36 -1.17
CA THR A 330 -6.55 -10.95 0.11
C THR A 330 -7.11 -9.89 1.05
N ILE A 331 -6.48 -8.71 1.09
CA ILE A 331 -6.95 -7.58 1.89
C ILE A 331 -8.32 -7.09 1.41
N GLU A 332 -8.50 -6.87 0.10
CA GLU A 332 -9.76 -6.41 -0.51
C GLU A 332 -10.91 -7.41 -0.27
N ARG A 333 -10.60 -8.71 -0.19
CA ARG A 333 -11.61 -9.73 0.14
C ARG A 333 -12.03 -9.70 1.62
N LEU A 334 -11.13 -9.30 2.52
CA LEU A 334 -11.32 -9.36 3.96
C LEU A 334 -11.73 -8.02 4.58
N ALA A 335 -11.36 -6.91 3.94
CA ALA A 335 -11.71 -5.55 4.28
C ALA A 335 -12.64 -4.98 3.20
N PRO A 336 -13.93 -4.75 3.50
CA PRO A 336 -14.92 -4.26 2.53
C PRO A 336 -14.65 -2.82 2.05
N ASP A 337 -13.81 -2.07 2.76
CA ASP A 337 -13.32 -0.74 2.38
C ASP A 337 -11.84 -0.58 2.80
N PRO A 338 -10.88 -1.12 2.02
CA PRO A 338 -9.48 -0.97 2.34
C PRO A 338 -9.07 0.50 2.21
N ALA A 339 -8.27 0.99 3.17
CA ALA A 339 -7.87 2.38 3.21
C ALA A 339 -7.15 2.79 1.90
N ARG A 340 -7.31 4.05 1.49
CA ARG A 340 -6.66 4.60 0.28
C ARG A 340 -5.13 4.43 0.26
N TRP A 341 -4.53 4.25 1.43
CA TRP A 341 -3.08 4.08 1.66
C TRP A 341 -2.63 2.62 1.75
N THR A 342 -3.56 1.66 1.68
CA THR A 342 -3.28 0.24 1.85
C THR A 342 -2.24 -0.26 0.87
N ARG A 343 -2.35 0.08 -0.42
CA ARG A 343 -1.39 -0.37 -1.43
C ARG A 343 0.04 0.16 -1.20
N PRO A 344 0.26 1.47 -0.96
CA PRO A 344 1.56 1.98 -0.54
C PRO A 344 2.15 1.29 0.71
N ILE A 345 1.31 0.98 1.71
CA ILE A 345 1.74 0.28 2.93
C ILE A 345 2.20 -1.14 2.61
N VAL A 346 1.47 -1.87 1.77
CA VAL A 346 1.82 -3.21 1.32
C VAL A 346 3.12 -3.19 0.50
N GLU A 347 3.26 -2.23 -0.42
CA GLU A 347 4.48 -2.03 -1.23
C GLU A 347 5.69 -1.76 -0.34
N TYR A 348 5.59 -0.79 0.57
CA TYR A 348 6.65 -0.44 1.50
C TYR A 348 7.00 -1.63 2.40
N PHE A 349 5.99 -2.31 2.95
CA PHE A 349 6.20 -3.46 3.80
C PHE A 349 6.97 -4.55 3.06
N LEU A 350 6.54 -4.94 1.86
CA LEU A 350 7.20 -5.99 1.08
C LEU A 350 8.63 -5.61 0.65
N GLN A 351 8.90 -4.34 0.37
CA GLN A 351 10.24 -3.87 0.00
C GLN A 351 11.21 -3.80 1.19
N ASN A 352 10.71 -3.49 2.39
CA ASN A 352 11.53 -3.28 3.59
C ASN A 352 11.43 -4.48 4.54
N ARG A 353 12.37 -5.43 4.41
CA ARG A 353 12.36 -6.70 5.18
C ARG A 353 12.56 -6.53 6.69
N ASP A 354 13.14 -5.41 7.11
CA ASP A 354 13.36 -5.10 8.53
C ASP A 354 12.08 -4.68 9.25
N VAL A 355 11.02 -4.37 8.50
CA VAL A 355 9.71 -4.01 9.06
C VAL A 355 9.00 -5.30 9.48
N LEU A 356 8.89 -5.55 10.79
CA LEU A 356 8.26 -6.78 11.29
C LEU A 356 6.73 -6.72 11.30
N VAL A 357 6.13 -5.53 11.40
CA VAL A 357 4.68 -5.34 11.37
C VAL A 357 4.36 -4.10 10.54
N SER A 358 3.37 -4.17 9.64
CA SER A 358 2.93 -3.02 8.86
C SER A 358 1.98 -2.14 9.67
N ALA A 359 1.84 -0.88 9.23
CA ALA A 359 0.65 -0.10 9.54
C ALA A 359 -0.63 -0.85 9.14
N ALA A 360 -1.78 -0.45 9.70
CA ALA A 360 -3.05 -1.08 9.39
C ALA A 360 -3.34 -0.97 7.88
N VAL A 361 -3.62 -2.12 7.26
CA VAL A 361 -3.91 -2.25 5.82
C VAL A 361 -5.41 -2.27 5.53
N GLY A 362 -6.25 -2.19 6.56
CA GLY A 362 -7.71 -2.14 6.46
C GLY A 362 -8.37 -2.64 7.73
N ALA A 363 -9.70 -2.69 7.75
CA ALA A 363 -10.48 -3.29 8.82
C ALA A 363 -11.46 -4.33 8.26
N THR A 364 -11.66 -5.43 8.99
CA THR A 364 -12.67 -6.42 8.62
C THR A 364 -14.08 -5.88 8.85
N VAL A 365 -15.10 -6.57 8.32
CA VAL A 365 -16.53 -6.28 8.59
C VAL A 365 -16.91 -6.24 10.07
N THR A 366 -16.11 -6.86 10.96
CA THR A 366 -16.32 -6.85 12.41
C THR A 366 -15.50 -5.75 13.11
N GLY A 367 -14.95 -4.79 12.37
CA GLY A 367 -14.15 -3.69 12.90
C GLY A 367 -12.73 -4.07 13.35
N ARG A 368 -12.21 -5.25 12.96
CA ARG A 368 -10.87 -5.69 13.36
C ARG A 368 -9.82 -5.15 12.41
N THR A 369 -8.81 -4.49 12.93
CA THR A 369 -7.71 -3.97 12.10
C THR A 369 -6.87 -5.11 11.55
N MET A 370 -6.48 -4.99 10.28
CA MET A 370 -5.62 -5.96 9.61
C MET A 370 -4.22 -5.39 9.44
N HIS A 371 -3.20 -6.23 9.64
CA HIS A 371 -1.79 -5.86 9.54
C HIS A 371 -1.02 -6.96 8.81
N LEU A 372 0.01 -6.58 8.06
CA LEU A 372 1.02 -7.53 7.66
C LEU A 372 2.01 -7.73 8.80
N GLN A 373 2.41 -8.97 9.04
CA GLN A 373 3.35 -9.32 10.09
C GLN A 373 4.36 -10.33 9.56
N ARG A 374 5.63 -10.11 9.89
CA ARG A 374 6.74 -11.03 9.70
C ARG A 374 7.09 -11.65 11.03
N THR A 375 7.14 -12.98 11.10
CA THR A 375 7.67 -13.66 12.29
C THR A 375 8.86 -14.52 11.92
N ARG A 376 9.84 -14.57 12.84
CA ARG A 376 10.89 -15.59 12.85
C ARG A 376 10.28 -16.78 13.57
N LYS A 377 10.01 -17.86 12.86
CA LYS A 377 9.69 -19.14 13.49
C LYS A 377 10.94 -19.99 13.61
#